data_AF-A0A7K2ZCZ6-F1
#
_entry.id   AF-A0A7K2ZCZ6-F1
#
_cell.length_a   1.000
_cell.length_b   1.000
_cell.length_c   1.000
_cell.angle_alpha   90.00
_cell.angle_beta   90.00
_cell.angle_gamma   90.00
#
_symmetry.space_group_name_H-M   'P 1'
#
loop_
_entity.id
_entity.type
_entity.pdbx_description
1 polymer ?
#
loop_
_entity_poly.entity_id
_entity_poly.type
_entity_poly.pdbx_seq_one_letter_code
_entity_poly.pdbx_strand_id
1 'polypeptide(L)'
;MSDQQWQPFGPRPPGPRMPTGPSHSPHSPYPAGPAHPSGPAYLSGPGQPPGPGYPGAPGGPTGPEPPFGGEPEGSEHDAAAAYVLGILDDAQASAFEAHLAGCARCSAHLDEFAGMEPMLAMLAEAPAAAPGARPVPHVPERPAPKVLGGLMDEVAHRRHRRTRRSRYLIAAA
;
A
#
# COMPACT_ATOMS: atom_id res chain seq x y z
N MET A 1 -48.23 18.02 -1.09
CA MET A 1 -47.39 19.10 -0.52
C MET A 1 -47.47 18.94 0.99
N SER A 2 -46.58 18.22 1.66
CA SER A 2 -45.12 18.36 1.58
C SER A 2 -44.38 17.04 1.87
N ASP A 3 -43.39 16.78 1.02
CA ASP A 3 -42.27 15.86 1.23
C ASP A 3 -41.52 16.19 2.53
N GLN A 4 -41.62 15.32 3.54
CA GLN A 4 -40.69 15.32 4.66
C GLN A 4 -39.53 14.38 4.33
N GLN A 5 -38.59 14.96 3.59
CA GLN A 5 -37.28 14.45 3.25
C GLN A 5 -36.57 13.88 4.49
N TRP A 6 -36.35 12.57 4.47
CA TRP A 6 -35.51 11.86 5.43
C TRP A 6 -34.08 12.41 5.36
N GLN A 7 -33.52 12.85 6.51
CA GLN A 7 -32.15 13.36 6.62
C GLN A 7 -31.40 12.56 7.71
N PRO A 8 -30.39 11.73 7.37
CA PRO A 8 -29.71 10.84 8.34
C PRO A 8 -28.87 11.58 9.39
N PHE A 9 -28.56 12.85 9.15
CA PHE A 9 -27.67 13.63 10.00
C PHE A 9 -28.28 15.02 10.15
N GLY A 10 -28.63 15.41 11.38
CA GLY A 10 -29.24 16.72 11.69
C GLY A 10 -28.41 17.91 11.22
N PRO A 11 -28.90 19.15 11.38
CA PRO A 11 -28.22 20.35 10.88
C PRO A 11 -26.78 20.41 11.38
N ARG A 12 -25.85 20.59 10.44
CA ARG A 12 -24.41 20.60 10.66
C ARG A 12 -24.04 21.70 11.66
N PRO A 13 -23.31 21.40 12.76
CA PRO A 13 -22.86 22.43 13.69
C PRO A 13 -21.83 23.35 13.01
N PRO A 14 -21.78 24.65 13.37
CA PRO A 14 -20.75 25.56 12.87
C PRO A 14 -19.37 25.08 13.36
N GLY A 15 -18.44 24.92 12.41
CA GLY A 15 -17.08 24.46 12.70
C GLY A 15 -16.26 25.47 13.53
N PRO A 16 -15.19 25.01 14.21
CA PRO A 16 -14.34 25.89 15.00
C PRO A 16 -13.58 26.89 14.12
N ARG A 17 -13.56 28.16 14.54
CA ARG A 17 -12.71 29.20 13.95
C ARG A 17 -11.25 28.90 14.24
N MET A 18 -10.43 28.83 13.19
CA MET A 18 -8.98 28.67 13.27
C MET A 18 -8.35 29.89 13.96
N PRO A 19 -7.42 29.71 14.92
CA PRO A 19 -6.60 30.81 15.40
C PRO A 19 -5.54 31.17 14.34
N THR A 20 -5.45 32.45 14.02
CA THR A 20 -4.37 33.03 13.22
C THR A 20 -3.03 32.82 13.94
N GLY A 21 -2.17 31.99 13.36
CA GLY A 21 -0.79 31.82 13.82
C GLY A 21 0.10 33.01 13.43
N PRO A 22 1.18 33.29 14.18
CA PRO A 22 2.06 34.42 13.91
C PRO A 22 2.95 34.20 12.68
N SER A 23 3.13 35.27 11.91
CA SER A 23 4.02 35.35 10.73
C SER A 23 5.47 35.00 11.09
N HIS A 24 6.01 33.97 10.45
CA HIS A 24 7.45 33.69 10.47
C HIS A 24 8.18 34.64 9.52
N SER A 25 9.08 35.47 10.07
CA SER A 25 10.14 36.13 9.31
C SER A 25 11.32 35.16 9.11
N PRO A 26 12.02 35.17 7.96
CA PRO A 26 13.17 34.32 7.76
C PRO A 26 14.44 35.04 8.25
N HIS A 27 15.02 34.55 9.34
CA HIS A 27 16.44 34.76 9.61
C HIS A 27 17.06 33.38 9.85
N SER A 28 17.84 32.94 8.87
CA SER A 28 18.65 31.72 8.93
C SER A 28 19.87 31.99 9.83
N PRO A 29 20.09 31.26 10.93
CA PRO A 29 21.19 31.54 11.85
C PRO A 29 22.45 30.70 11.58
N TYR A 30 22.61 30.11 10.39
CA TYR A 30 23.78 29.26 10.11
C TYR A 30 24.85 30.00 9.29
N PRO A 31 26.11 30.08 9.76
CA PRO A 31 27.22 30.54 8.93
C PRO A 31 27.54 29.50 7.85
N ALA A 32 27.89 29.97 6.66
CA ALA A 32 28.31 29.16 5.53
C ALA A 32 29.49 28.25 5.91
N GLY A 33 29.28 26.93 5.80
CA GLY A 33 30.34 25.94 5.95
C GLY A 33 31.33 25.94 4.76
N PRO A 34 32.51 25.35 4.93
CA PRO A 34 33.58 25.41 3.92
C PRO A 34 33.26 24.56 2.68
N ALA A 35 33.71 25.06 1.53
CA ALA A 35 33.55 24.46 0.21
C ALA A 35 34.11 23.04 0.11
N HIS A 36 33.35 22.15 -0.53
CA HIS A 36 33.71 20.76 -0.81
C HIS A 36 34.90 20.69 -1.79
N PRO A 37 35.88 19.78 -1.61
CA PRO A 37 36.87 19.52 -2.64
C PRO A 37 36.25 18.72 -3.81
N SER A 38 36.54 19.18 -5.01
CA SER A 38 36.17 18.54 -6.28
C SER A 38 36.70 17.09 -6.35
N GLY A 39 35.80 16.12 -6.52
CA GLY A 39 36.14 14.73 -6.85
C GLY A 39 36.38 14.54 -8.36
N PRO A 40 37.05 13.44 -8.77
CA PRO A 40 37.52 13.29 -10.14
C PRO A 40 36.38 13.03 -11.14
N ALA A 41 36.56 13.58 -12.34
CA ALA A 41 35.70 13.39 -13.49
C ALA A 41 35.51 11.91 -13.82
N TYR A 42 34.26 11.46 -13.82
CA TYR A 42 33.88 10.18 -14.40
C TYR A 42 34.11 10.25 -15.92
N LEU A 43 35.00 9.37 -16.41
CA LEU A 43 35.18 9.12 -17.83
C LEU A 43 33.87 8.52 -18.38
N SER A 44 33.27 9.23 -19.32
CA SER A 44 32.12 8.78 -20.09
C SER A 44 32.46 7.50 -20.87
N GLY A 45 31.72 6.42 -20.61
CA GLY A 45 31.74 5.21 -21.44
C GLY A 45 30.96 5.40 -22.75
N PRO A 46 31.22 4.58 -23.79
CA PRO A 46 30.61 4.74 -25.10
C PRO A 46 29.12 4.38 -25.13
N GLY A 47 28.41 5.02 -26.07
CA GLY A 47 26.95 5.11 -26.14
C GLY A 47 26.20 3.79 -26.29
N GLN A 48 25.06 3.73 -25.61
CA GLN A 48 24.03 2.72 -25.76
C GLN A 48 23.43 2.79 -27.18
N PRO A 49 23.27 1.68 -27.93
CA PRO A 49 22.52 1.67 -29.18
C PRO A 49 21.02 1.88 -28.91
N PRO A 50 20.28 2.56 -29.82
CA PRO A 50 18.83 2.71 -29.68
C PRO A 50 18.13 1.35 -29.82
N GLY A 51 17.25 1.03 -28.87
CA GLY A 51 16.33 -0.10 -28.97
C GLY A 51 15.28 0.10 -30.08
N PRO A 52 14.53 -0.97 -30.44
CA PRO A 52 13.57 -0.91 -31.54
C PRO A 52 12.48 0.13 -31.27
N GLY A 53 12.27 1.02 -32.24
CA GLY A 53 11.26 2.07 -32.20
C GLY A 53 9.85 1.50 -32.31
N TYR A 54 9.02 1.76 -31.31
CA TYR A 54 7.58 1.54 -31.39
C TYR A 54 6.95 2.67 -32.23
N PRO A 55 6.06 2.37 -33.19
CA PRO A 55 5.37 3.40 -33.95
C PRO A 55 4.40 4.17 -33.04
N GLY A 56 4.42 5.50 -33.20
CA GLY A 56 3.72 6.45 -32.34
C GLY A 56 2.19 6.35 -32.40
N ALA A 57 1.58 6.53 -31.24
CA ALA A 57 0.18 6.90 -31.12
C ALA A 57 0.05 8.44 -31.15
N PRO A 58 -0.91 9.02 -31.88
CA PRO A 58 -1.14 10.47 -31.87
C PRO A 58 -1.80 10.92 -30.56
N GLY A 59 -1.48 12.14 -30.14
CA GLY A 59 -1.74 12.64 -28.79
C GLY A 59 -3.17 13.11 -28.47
N GLY A 60 -3.51 12.92 -27.19
CA GLY A 60 -4.28 13.78 -26.26
C GLY A 60 -5.78 14.04 -26.52
N PRO A 61 -6.53 14.67 -25.57
CA PRO A 61 -6.18 15.06 -24.19
C PRO A 61 -7.25 14.72 -23.10
N THR A 62 -6.91 15.01 -21.84
CA THR A 62 -7.79 15.28 -20.67
C THR A 62 -8.72 14.20 -20.10
N GLY A 63 -8.33 13.69 -18.93
CA GLY A 63 -9.23 13.24 -17.85
C GLY A 63 -8.41 13.03 -16.56
N PRO A 64 -8.87 13.45 -15.37
CA PRO A 64 -8.30 12.96 -14.13
C PRO A 64 -8.81 11.53 -13.87
N GLU A 65 -7.97 10.53 -14.11
CA GLU A 65 -8.19 9.12 -13.73
C GLU A 65 -7.31 8.78 -12.51
N PRO A 66 -7.62 7.77 -11.69
CA PRO A 66 -8.81 7.56 -10.86
C PRO A 66 -8.44 7.55 -9.34
N PRO A 67 -9.41 7.49 -8.40
CA PRO A 67 -9.10 7.28 -7.00
C PRO A 67 -8.77 5.79 -6.77
N PHE A 68 -7.55 5.48 -6.35
CA PHE A 68 -7.12 4.14 -5.90
C PHE A 68 -7.25 3.01 -6.93
N GLY A 69 -6.53 3.12 -8.05
CA GLY A 69 -6.11 1.93 -8.81
C GLY A 69 -4.83 1.37 -8.21
N GLY A 70 -4.93 0.59 -7.13
CA GLY A 70 -3.83 -0.31 -6.77
C GLY A 70 -3.72 -1.33 -7.88
N GLU A 71 -2.67 -1.25 -8.71
CA GLU A 71 -2.38 -2.31 -9.66
C GLU A 71 -2.34 -3.65 -8.91
N PRO A 72 -3.01 -4.71 -9.40
CA PRO A 72 -2.96 -6.03 -8.78
C PRO A 72 -1.58 -6.65 -9.08
N GLU A 73 -0.52 -6.10 -8.49
CA GLU A 73 0.80 -6.75 -8.40
C GLU A 73 1.09 -7.20 -6.96
N GLY A 74 0.03 -7.35 -6.14
CA GLY A 74 0.01 -8.43 -5.16
C GLY A 74 0.01 -9.76 -5.90
N SER A 75 0.63 -10.82 -5.35
CA SER A 75 0.70 -12.10 -6.05
C SER A 75 -0.71 -12.56 -6.42
N GLU A 76 -0.91 -13.26 -7.54
CA GLU A 76 -2.24 -13.76 -7.95
C GLU A 76 -2.95 -14.57 -6.83
N HIS A 77 -2.19 -15.09 -5.86
CA HIS A 77 -2.70 -15.74 -4.66
C HIS A 77 -3.31 -14.79 -3.62
N ASP A 78 -2.86 -13.54 -3.55
CA ASP A 78 -3.40 -12.52 -2.63
C ASP A 78 -4.83 -12.13 -3.03
N ALA A 79 -5.20 -12.35 -4.31
CA ALA A 79 -6.57 -12.15 -4.80
C ALA A 79 -7.59 -13.13 -4.19
N ALA A 80 -7.14 -14.26 -3.62
CA ALA A 80 -8.04 -15.25 -3.01
C ALA A 80 -8.87 -14.67 -1.84
N ALA A 81 -8.27 -13.80 -1.03
CA ALA A 81 -8.98 -13.15 0.08
C ALA A 81 -10.05 -12.18 -0.43
N ALA A 82 -9.73 -11.40 -1.46
CA ALA A 82 -10.67 -10.46 -2.06
C ALA A 82 -11.80 -11.18 -2.81
N TYR A 83 -11.53 -12.37 -3.39
CA TYR A 83 -12.55 -13.23 -4.00
C TYR A 83 -13.59 -13.70 -2.98
N VAL A 84 -13.15 -14.25 -1.83
CA VAL A 84 -14.05 -14.69 -0.75
C VAL A 84 -14.89 -13.55 -0.18
N LEU A 85 -14.30 -12.36 -0.06
CA LEU A 85 -15.00 -11.17 0.43
C LEU A 85 -15.92 -10.54 -0.63
N GLY A 86 -15.94 -11.04 -1.87
CA GLY A 86 -16.76 -10.50 -2.95
C GLY A 86 -16.37 -9.08 -3.39
N ILE A 87 -15.09 -8.71 -3.25
CA ILE A 87 -14.57 -7.37 -3.58
C ILE A 87 -14.17 -7.28 -5.07
N LEU A 88 -13.85 -8.42 -5.70
CA LEU A 88 -13.48 -8.47 -7.11
C LEU A 88 -14.67 -8.11 -8.01
N ASP A 89 -14.39 -7.38 -9.08
CA ASP A 89 -15.34 -7.23 -10.18
C ASP A 89 -15.44 -8.54 -11.01
N ASP A 90 -16.43 -8.62 -11.90
CA ASP A 90 -16.72 -9.82 -12.69
C ASP A 90 -15.53 -10.28 -13.56
N ALA A 91 -14.75 -9.33 -14.10
CA ALA A 91 -13.61 -9.65 -14.95
C ALA A 91 -12.45 -10.18 -14.10
N GLN A 92 -12.20 -9.57 -12.94
CA GLN A 92 -11.20 -10.03 -11.99
C GLN A 92 -11.55 -11.40 -11.41
N ALA A 93 -12.82 -11.63 -11.06
CA ALA A 93 -13.30 -12.91 -10.55
C ALA A 93 -13.09 -14.03 -11.58
N SER A 94 -13.47 -13.78 -12.84
CA SER A 94 -13.28 -14.75 -13.94
C SER A 94 -11.80 -15.09 -14.16
N ALA A 95 -10.90 -14.10 -14.07
CA ALA A 95 -9.46 -14.31 -14.19
C ALA A 95 -8.91 -15.15 -13.02
N PHE A 96 -9.37 -14.87 -11.79
CA PHE A 96 -9.00 -15.65 -10.62
C PHE A 96 -9.49 -17.11 -10.71
N GLU A 97 -10.72 -17.35 -11.18
CA GLU A 97 -11.28 -18.69 -11.37
C GLU A 97 -10.49 -19.52 -12.40
N ALA A 98 -10.04 -18.89 -13.48
CA ALA A 98 -9.17 -19.54 -14.46
C ALA A 98 -7.83 -19.97 -13.83
N HIS A 99 -7.24 -19.14 -12.97
CA HIS A 99 -6.03 -19.50 -12.21
C HIS A 99 -6.31 -20.60 -11.18
N LEU A 100 -7.45 -20.51 -10.47
CA LEU A 100 -7.86 -21.45 -9.43
C LEU A 100 -7.95 -22.89 -9.95
N ALA A 101 -8.43 -23.07 -11.19
CA ALA A 101 -8.54 -24.38 -11.82
C ALA A 101 -7.19 -25.13 -11.91
N GLY A 102 -6.06 -24.43 -11.91
CA GLY A 102 -4.71 -25.01 -12.04
C GLY A 102 -3.82 -24.86 -10.81
N CYS A 103 -4.25 -24.19 -9.75
CA CYS A 103 -3.38 -23.78 -8.66
C CYS A 103 -3.80 -24.32 -7.28
N ALA A 104 -3.11 -25.38 -6.84
CA ALA A 104 -3.34 -26.01 -5.53
C ALA A 104 -3.10 -25.07 -4.33
N ARG A 105 -2.31 -24.01 -4.52
CA ARG A 105 -2.10 -23.01 -3.47
C ARG A 105 -3.33 -22.13 -3.26
N CYS A 106 -3.98 -21.71 -4.35
CA CYS A 106 -5.21 -20.93 -4.24
C CYS A 106 -6.35 -21.75 -3.64
N SER A 107 -6.49 -23.02 -4.03
CA SER A 107 -7.48 -23.91 -3.40
C SER A 107 -7.23 -24.08 -1.89
N ALA A 108 -5.97 -24.30 -1.49
CA ALA A 108 -5.62 -24.39 -0.07
C ALA A 108 -5.91 -23.10 0.71
N HIS A 109 -5.71 -21.92 0.12
CA HIS A 109 -6.09 -20.66 0.74
C HIS A 109 -7.62 -20.53 0.90
N LEU A 110 -8.41 -20.97 -0.09
CA LEU A 110 -9.88 -20.98 0.07
C LEU A 110 -10.33 -21.94 1.18
N ASP A 111 -9.71 -23.11 1.30
CA ASP A 111 -10.01 -24.07 2.37
C ASP A 111 -9.65 -23.51 3.76
N GLU A 112 -8.53 -22.77 3.87
CA GLU A 112 -8.14 -22.08 5.11
C GLU A 112 -9.22 -21.08 5.57
N PHE A 113 -9.80 -20.32 4.63
CA PHE A 113 -10.89 -19.38 4.93
C PHE A 113 -12.20 -20.08 5.29
N ALA A 114 -12.51 -21.24 4.68
CA ALA A 114 -13.67 -22.05 5.06
C ALA A 114 -13.61 -22.48 6.53
N GLY A 115 -12.42 -22.69 7.08
CA GLY A 115 -12.21 -22.95 8.51
C GLY A 115 -12.62 -21.80 9.45
N MET A 116 -12.76 -20.57 8.92
CA MET A 116 -13.15 -19.38 9.68
C MET A 116 -14.64 -19.03 9.57
N GLU A 117 -15.36 -19.59 8.59
CA GLU A 117 -16.80 -19.32 8.38
C GLU A 117 -17.66 -19.53 9.64
N PRO A 118 -17.48 -20.57 10.47
CA PRO A 118 -18.29 -20.75 11.68
C PRO A 118 -18.13 -19.59 12.67
N MET A 119 -16.92 -19.03 12.79
CA MET A 119 -16.65 -17.88 13.66
C MET A 119 -17.26 -16.59 13.10
N LEU A 120 -17.25 -16.43 11.78
CA LEU A 120 -17.87 -15.28 11.10
C LEU A 120 -19.39 -15.33 11.16
N ALA A 121 -20.00 -16.52 11.03
CA ALA A 121 -21.44 -16.73 11.17
C ALA A 121 -21.95 -16.33 12.57
N MET A 122 -21.25 -16.76 13.63
CA MET A 122 -21.55 -16.34 14.99
C MET A 122 -21.51 -14.82 15.17
N LEU A 123 -20.60 -14.13 14.46
CA LEU A 123 -20.49 -12.68 14.50
C LEU A 123 -21.61 -11.99 13.70
N ALA A 124 -22.03 -12.56 12.58
CA ALA A 124 -23.15 -12.06 11.78
C ALA A 124 -24.49 -12.17 12.54
N GLU A 125 -24.65 -13.18 13.39
CA GLU A 125 -25.81 -13.41 14.24
C GLU A 125 -25.81 -12.57 15.53
N ALA A 126 -24.64 -12.06 15.93
CA ALA A 126 -24.54 -11.15 17.06
C ALA A 126 -25.29 -9.84 16.76
N PRO A 127 -25.98 -9.24 17.74
CA PRO A 127 -26.66 -7.97 17.53
C PRO A 127 -25.65 -6.92 17.04
N ALA A 128 -25.96 -6.28 15.92
CA ALA A 128 -25.11 -5.27 15.33
C ALA A 128 -24.71 -4.25 16.40
N ALA A 129 -23.41 -4.08 16.60
CA ALA A 129 -22.90 -3.04 17.47
C ALA A 129 -23.53 -1.70 17.07
N ALA A 130 -24.00 -0.93 18.06
CA ALA A 130 -24.65 0.36 17.81
C ALA A 130 -23.82 1.17 16.79
N PRO A 131 -24.42 1.78 15.75
CA PRO A 131 -23.68 2.57 14.78
C PRO A 131 -22.83 3.64 15.49
N GLY A 132 -21.50 3.51 15.42
CA GLY A 132 -20.55 4.38 16.14
C GLY A 132 -19.82 3.72 17.31
N ALA A 133 -20.31 2.58 17.82
CA ALA A 133 -19.57 1.69 18.71
C ALA A 133 -18.61 0.84 17.89
N ARG A 134 -17.64 1.47 17.23
CA ARG A 134 -16.48 0.73 16.72
C ARG A 134 -15.69 0.29 17.95
N PRO A 135 -15.49 -1.02 18.18
CA PRO A 135 -14.44 -1.44 19.10
C PRO A 135 -13.18 -0.75 18.59
N VAL A 136 -12.62 0.17 19.38
CA VAL A 136 -11.33 0.75 19.04
C VAL A 136 -10.40 -0.45 18.97
N PRO A 137 -9.85 -0.80 17.78
CA PRO A 137 -8.95 -1.93 17.72
C PRO A 137 -7.87 -1.63 18.75
N HIS A 138 -7.62 -2.58 19.66
CA HIS A 138 -6.51 -2.48 20.58
C HIS A 138 -5.25 -2.64 19.73
N VAL A 139 -4.84 -1.53 19.11
CA VAL A 139 -3.53 -1.41 18.49
C VAL A 139 -2.59 -1.34 19.69
N PRO A 140 -1.78 -2.38 19.95
CA PRO A 140 -0.79 -2.28 21.00
C PRO A 140 0.01 -1.00 20.77
N GLU A 141 0.25 -0.26 21.85
CA GLU A 141 0.92 1.04 21.78
C GLU A 141 2.16 0.94 20.89
N ARG A 142 2.30 1.92 19.97
CA ARG A 142 3.34 1.87 18.95
C ARG A 142 4.69 1.64 19.65
N PRO A 143 5.41 0.55 19.33
CA PRO A 143 6.66 0.25 20.01
C PRO A 143 7.61 1.44 19.87
N ALA A 144 8.34 1.75 20.96
CA ALA A 144 9.24 2.88 20.99
C ALA A 144 10.15 2.87 19.74
N PRO A 145 10.38 4.02 19.09
CA PRO A 145 11.03 4.09 17.77
C PRO A 145 12.41 3.42 17.71
N LYS A 146 13.11 3.35 18.85
CA LYS A 146 14.40 2.64 18.98
C LYS A 146 14.28 1.12 18.83
N VAL A 147 13.19 0.53 19.33
CA VAL A 147 12.93 -0.92 19.23
C VAL A 147 12.60 -1.30 17.79
N LEU A 148 11.74 -0.51 17.13
CA LEU A 148 11.43 -0.72 15.71
C LEU A 148 12.67 -0.56 14.84
N GLY A 149 13.47 0.50 15.05
CA GLY A 149 14.73 0.73 14.34
C GLY A 149 15.68 -0.46 14.48
N GLY A 150 15.91 -0.93 15.71
CA GLY A 150 16.78 -2.09 15.96
C GLY A 150 16.31 -3.38 15.27
N LEU A 151 15.00 -3.63 15.23
CA LEU A 151 14.44 -4.79 14.50
C LEU A 151 14.60 -4.65 12.98
N MET A 152 14.39 -3.46 12.43
CA MET A 152 14.59 -3.18 11.01
C MET A 152 16.06 -3.34 10.62
N ASP A 153 16.98 -2.87 11.46
CA ASP A 153 18.42 -3.03 11.28
C ASP A 153 18.84 -4.50 11.32
N GLU A 154 18.28 -5.31 12.23
CA GLU A 154 18.54 -6.74 12.31
C GLU A 154 18.03 -7.49 11.07
N VAL A 155 16.83 -7.16 10.58
CA VAL A 155 16.30 -7.71 9.32
C VAL A 155 17.18 -7.31 8.13
N ALA A 156 17.61 -6.06 8.06
CA ALA A 156 18.52 -5.58 7.02
C ALA A 156 19.86 -6.32 7.06
N HIS A 157 20.43 -6.51 8.24
CA HIS A 157 21.67 -7.25 8.44
C HIS A 157 21.52 -8.74 8.08
N ARG A 158 20.41 -9.38 8.46
CA ARG A 158 20.09 -10.77 8.08
C ARG A 158 19.92 -10.94 6.56
N ARG A 159 19.21 -10.02 5.90
CA ARG A 159 19.05 -10.00 4.43
C ARG A 159 20.39 -9.82 3.74
N HIS A 160 21.20 -8.88 4.21
CA HIS A 160 22.54 -8.64 3.67
C HIS A 160 23.45 -9.86 3.78
N ARG A 161 23.47 -10.53 4.94
CA ARG A 161 24.24 -11.77 5.13
C ARG A 161 23.77 -12.87 4.18
N ARG A 162 22.45 -13.06 4.03
CA ARG A 162 21.88 -14.05 3.10
C ARG A 162 22.30 -13.76 1.66
N THR A 163 22.18 -12.52 1.21
CA THR A 163 22.54 -12.10 -0.15
C THR A 163 24.04 -12.21 -0.41
N ARG A 164 24.90 -11.90 0.57
CA ARG A 164 26.36 -12.11 0.43
C ARG A 164 26.68 -13.59 0.28
N ARG A 165 26.12 -14.45 1.15
CA ARG A 165 26.32 -15.90 1.08
C ARG A 165 25.85 -16.48 -0.26
N SER A 166 24.67 -16.08 -0.74
CA SER A 166 24.16 -16.56 -2.02
C SER A 166 25.04 -16.11 -3.20
N ARG A 167 25.60 -14.89 -3.16
CA ARG A 167 26.52 -14.41 -4.19
C ARG A 167 27.85 -15.18 -4.22
N TYR A 168 28.40 -15.56 -3.06
CA TYR A 168 29.62 -16.37 -3.01
C TYR A 168 29.42 -17.80 -3.54
N LEU A 169 28.19 -18.32 -3.54
CA LEU A 169 27.86 -19.63 -4.12
C LEU A 169 27.67 -19.60 -5.64
N ILE A 170 27.45 -18.42 -6.25
CA ILE A 170 27.27 -18.27 -7.70
C ILE A 170 28.62 -18.12 -8.44
N ALA A 171 29.69 -17.69 -7.74
CA ALA A 171 31.02 -17.50 -8.33
C ALA A 171 31.85 -18.79 -8.47
N ALA A 172 31.28 -19.96 -8.15
CA ALA A 172 31.96 -21.26 -8.18
C ALA A 172 31.35 -22.25 -9.19
N ALA A 173 30.55 -21.77 -10.14
CA ALA A 173 29.93 -22.55 -11.22
C ALA A 173 30.47 -22.11 -12.59
#